data_AF-A0AAU7JJS3-F1
#
_entry.id   AF-A0AAU7JJS3-F1
#
_cell.length_a   1.000
_cell.length_b   1.000
_cell.length_c   1.000
_cell.angle_alpha   90.00
_cell.angle_beta   90.00
_cell.angle_gamma   90.00
#
_symmetry.space_group_name_H-M   'P 1'
#
loop_
_entity.id
_entity.type
_entity.pdbx_description
1 polymer ?
#
loop_
_entity_poly.entity_id
_entity_poly.type
_entity_poly.pdbx_seq_one_letter_code
_entity_poly.pdbx_strand_id
1 'polypeptide(L)'
;MRIALVTTQGPFVTGGAELLARSLRDQLVQYGHEAEIVSLPFKWYPPSVLLDQMIAASLTDTSNFNGVPVDLAIGLKFPAYLARHPNLVFWLLHQHRSAYDEWDSGVSDLLH
;
A
#
# COMPACT_ATOMS: atom_id res chain seq x y z
N MET A 1 13.32 -3.69 15.51
CA MET A 1 12.74 -2.48 14.90
C MET A 1 11.24 -2.67 14.78
N ARG A 2 10.49 -1.58 14.89
CA ARG A 2 9.06 -1.51 14.60
C ARG A 2 8.84 -1.16 13.14
N ILE A 3 8.17 -2.04 12.42
CA ILE A 3 8.03 -1.98 10.97
C ILE A 3 6.56 -1.95 10.59
N ALA A 4 6.14 -0.94 9.84
CA ALA A 4 4.81 -0.86 9.26
C ALA A 4 4.85 -1.29 7.78
N LEU A 5 4.15 -2.36 7.44
CA LEU A 5 3.94 -2.80 6.06
C LEU A 5 2.69 -2.11 5.52
N VAL A 6 2.85 -1.11 4.65
CA VAL A 6 1.74 -0.30 4.16
C VAL A 6 1.26 -0.85 2.81
N THR A 7 -0.01 -1.25 2.74
CA THR A 7 -0.61 -1.86 1.56
C THR A 7 -2.07 -1.45 1.38
N THR A 8 -2.68 -1.84 0.26
CA THR A 8 -4.10 -1.64 0.00
C THR A 8 -4.87 -2.95 -0.10
N GLN A 9 -6.09 -2.94 0.42
CA GLN A 9 -7.02 -4.07 0.30
C GLN A 9 -8.36 -3.60 -0.24
N GLY A 10 -8.85 -4.29 -1.27
CA GLY A 10 -10.26 -4.22 -1.65
C GLY A 10 -11.07 -5.05 -0.66
N PRO A 11 -12.13 -4.51 -0.02
CA PRO A 11 -12.95 -5.27 0.91
C PRO A 11 -13.42 -6.60 0.31
N PHE A 12 -13.43 -7.66 1.11
CA PHE A 12 -13.82 -9.03 0.72
C PHE A 12 -12.91 -9.72 -0.31
N VAL A 13 -11.81 -9.09 -0.74
CA VAL A 13 -10.81 -9.69 -1.61
C VAL A 13 -9.67 -10.26 -0.78
N THR A 14 -9.23 -11.47 -1.13
CA THR A 14 -7.97 -12.04 -0.65
C THR A 14 -7.30 -12.77 -1.81
N GLY A 15 -6.09 -12.34 -2.15
CA GLY A 15 -5.30 -12.93 -3.21
C GLY A 15 -3.80 -12.88 -2.91
N GLY A 16 -3.00 -12.90 -3.98
CA GLY A 16 -1.54 -12.97 -3.89
C GLY A 16 -0.91 -11.79 -3.13
N ALA A 17 -1.45 -10.58 -3.30
CA ALA A 17 -0.95 -9.39 -2.61
C ALA A 17 -1.12 -9.48 -1.08
N GLU A 18 -2.29 -9.92 -0.62
CA GLU A 18 -2.58 -10.07 0.81
C GLU A 18 -1.80 -11.23 1.42
N LEU A 19 -1.60 -12.33 0.67
CA LEU A 19 -0.75 -13.44 1.09
C LEU A 19 0.70 -13.00 1.22
N LEU A 20 1.24 -12.27 0.26
CA LEU A 20 2.61 -11.78 0.31
C LEU A 20 2.83 -10.83 1.49
N ALA A 21 1.92 -9.87 1.71
CA ALA A 21 2.02 -8.95 2.85
C ALA A 21 2.07 -9.71 4.19
N ARG A 22 1.22 -10.74 4.36
CA ARG A 22 1.23 -11.61 5.56
C ARG A 22 2.53 -12.40 5.69
N SER A 23 2.99 -13.05 4.61
CA SER A 23 4.24 -13.80 4.64
C SER A 23 5.45 -12.91 4.94
N LEU A 24 5.50 -11.70 4.38
CA LEU A 24 6.57 -10.74 4.66
C LEU A 24 6.55 -10.29 6.13
N ARG A 25 5.37 -9.97 6.68
CA ARG A 25 5.21 -9.69 8.12
C ARG A 25 5.75 -10.85 8.96
N ASP A 26 5.32 -12.08 8.67
CA ASP A 26 5.70 -13.27 9.45
C ASP A 26 7.21 -13.50 9.43
N GLN A 27 7.84 -13.30 8.28
CA GLN A 27 9.29 -13.37 8.18
C GLN A 27 9.96 -12.26 9.00
N LEU A 28 9.53 -11.01 8.89
CA LEU A 28 10.10 -9.92 9.70
C LEU A 28 10.00 -10.21 11.21
N VAL A 29 8.86 -10.74 11.67
CA VAL A 29 8.68 -11.16 13.06
C VAL A 29 9.64 -12.29 13.43
N GLN A 30 9.78 -13.30 12.57
CA GLN A 30 10.72 -14.41 12.77
C GLN A 30 12.18 -13.94 12.90
N TYR A 31 12.54 -12.86 12.22
CA TYR A 31 13.86 -12.23 12.31
C TYR A 31 14.02 -11.25 13.50
N GLY A 32 13.04 -11.18 14.41
CA GLY A 32 13.12 -10.40 15.65
C GLY A 32 12.63 -8.95 15.53
N HIS A 33 11.88 -8.61 14.49
CA HIS A 33 11.23 -7.30 14.36
C HIS A 33 9.80 -7.31 14.92
N GLU A 34 9.33 -6.15 15.37
CA GLU A 34 7.91 -5.92 15.64
C GLU A 34 7.29 -5.41 14.33
N ALA A 35 6.57 -6.27 13.59
CA ALA A 35 6.06 -5.91 12.26
C ALA A 35 4.53 -6.04 12.18
N GLU A 36 3.87 -5.02 11.66
CA GLU A 36 2.41 -4.96 11.51
C GLU A 36 2.00 -4.51 10.11
N ILE A 37 0.82 -4.96 9.67
CA ILE A 37 0.26 -4.57 8.36
C ILE A 37 -0.71 -3.40 8.54
N VAL A 38 -0.44 -2.30 7.86
CA VAL A 38 -1.34 -1.15 7.74
C VAL A 38 -2.03 -1.24 6.38
N SER A 39 -3.28 -1.72 6.39
CA SER A 39 -4.08 -1.89 5.17
C SER A 39 -5.03 -0.73 4.97
N LEU A 40 -4.83 0.03 3.90
CA LEU A 40 -5.75 1.09 3.48
C LEU A 40 -6.86 0.51 2.59
N PRO A 41 -8.13 0.84 2.86
CA PRO A 41 -9.22 0.52 1.95
C PRO A 41 -8.94 1.13 0.58
N PHE A 42 -9.15 0.36 -0.48
CA PHE A 42 -8.93 0.85 -1.84
C PHE A 42 -10.09 0.52 -2.76
N LYS A 43 -10.67 1.58 -3.32
CA LYS A 43 -11.69 1.53 -4.37
C LYS A 43 -11.10 2.13 -5.64
N TRP A 44 -10.84 1.29 -6.64
CA TRP A 44 -10.19 1.71 -7.89
C TRP A 44 -11.16 2.21 -8.96
N TYR A 45 -12.47 1.95 -8.82
CA TYR A 45 -13.49 2.33 -9.79
C TYR A 45 -14.63 3.13 -9.14
N PRO A 46 -15.29 4.06 -9.87
CA PRO A 46 -14.91 4.54 -11.20
C PRO A 46 -13.58 5.33 -11.17
N PRO A 47 -12.91 5.54 -12.32
CA PRO A 47 -11.59 6.20 -12.39
C PRO A 47 -11.50 7.54 -11.66
N SER A 48 -12.61 8.30 -11.64
CA SER A 48 -12.72 9.58 -10.94
C SER A 48 -12.41 9.51 -9.44
N VAL A 49 -12.56 8.35 -8.78
CA VAL A 49 -12.26 8.22 -7.35
C VAL A 49 -10.78 7.96 -7.07
N LEU A 50 -9.96 7.66 -8.08
CA LEU A 50 -8.55 7.29 -7.87
C LEU A 50 -7.75 8.42 -7.23
N LEU A 51 -8.01 9.67 -7.65
CA LEU A 51 -7.35 10.83 -7.05
C LEU A 51 -7.70 10.95 -5.56
N ASP A 52 -8.97 10.74 -5.19
CA ASP A 52 -9.40 10.75 -3.80
C ASP A 52 -8.70 9.64 -2.99
N GLN A 53 -8.55 8.44 -3.57
CA GLN A 53 -7.80 7.35 -2.93
C GLN A 53 -6.31 7.69 -2.75
N MET A 54 -5.69 8.34 -3.73
CA MET A 54 -4.30 8.79 -3.65
C MET A 54 -4.12 9.86 -2.58
N ILE A 55 -5.04 10.83 -2.52
CA ILE A 55 -5.03 11.88 -1.50
C ILE A 55 -5.20 11.24 -0.11
N ALA A 56 -6.19 10.36 0.07
CA ALA A 56 -6.42 9.66 1.33
C ALA A 56 -5.18 8.88 1.80
N ALA A 57 -4.53 8.14 0.91
CA ALA A 57 -3.28 7.46 1.21
C ALA A 57 -2.17 8.46 1.60
N SER A 58 -2.02 9.55 0.83
CA SER A 58 -1.00 10.59 1.10
C SER A 58 -1.20 11.36 2.41
N LEU A 59 -2.42 11.38 2.95
CA LEU A 59 -2.75 11.99 4.24
C LEU A 59 -2.55 11.02 5.42
N THR A 60 -2.27 9.75 5.14
CA THR A 60 -1.98 8.76 6.18
C THR A 60 -0.55 8.95 6.69
N ASP A 61 -0.40 9.33 7.95
CA ASP A 61 0.88 9.32 8.66
C ASP A 61 1.08 7.95 9.32
N THR A 62 2.25 7.36 9.09
CA THR A 62 2.63 6.05 9.63
C THR A 62 3.84 6.13 10.56
N SER A 63 4.34 7.33 10.85
CA SER A 63 5.56 7.55 11.65
C SER A 63 5.39 7.20 13.13
N ASN A 64 4.16 7.21 13.64
CA ASN A 64 3.84 6.89 15.03
C ASN A 64 2.43 6.33 15.15
N PHE A 65 2.26 5.30 15.97
CA PHE A 65 0.95 4.79 16.37
C PHE A 65 0.88 4.66 17.88
N ASN A 66 -0.20 5.14 18.49
CA ASN A 66 -0.44 5.05 19.94
C ASN A 66 0.72 5.58 20.80
N GLY A 67 1.42 6.62 20.34
CA GLY A 67 2.58 7.18 21.03
C GLY A 67 3.87 6.39 20.83
N VAL A 68 3.86 5.31 20.05
CA VAL A 68 5.01 4.46 19.75
C VAL A 68 5.54 4.79 18.35
N PRO A 69 6.82 5.15 18.20
CA PRO A 69 7.40 5.43 16.90
C PRO A 69 7.51 4.16 16.05
N VAL A 70 7.29 4.32 14.75
CA VAL A 70 7.60 3.31 13.73
C VAL A 70 9.00 3.63 13.19
N ASP A 71 9.89 2.64 13.19
CA ASP A 71 11.28 2.84 12.76
C ASP A 71 11.40 2.82 11.23
N LEU A 72 10.54 2.06 10.56
CA LEU A 72 10.55 1.83 9.12
C LEU A 72 9.14 1.58 8.59
N ALA A 73 8.79 2.23 7.48
CA ALA A 73 7.65 1.84 6.68
C ALA A 73 8.11 1.12 5.40
N ILE A 74 7.41 0.05 5.03
CA ILE A 74 7.62 -0.68 3.77
C ILE A 74 6.35 -0.55 2.93
N GLY A 75 6.42 0.21 1.83
CA GLY A 75 5.29 0.43 0.92
C GLY A 75 5.18 -0.68 -0.12
N LEU A 76 4.03 -1.35 -0.18
CA LEU A 76 3.84 -2.57 -0.99
C LEU A 76 3.00 -2.38 -2.26
N LYS A 77 1.94 -1.56 -2.20
CA LYS A 77 0.91 -1.54 -3.26
C LYS A 77 0.35 -0.13 -3.45
N PHE A 78 0.03 0.22 -4.68
CA PHE A 78 -0.65 1.48 -4.99
C PHE A 78 -2.08 1.50 -4.41
N PRO A 79 -2.59 2.65 -3.93
CA PRO A 79 -1.87 3.90 -3.63
C PRO A 79 -1.23 3.94 -2.23
N ALA A 80 -1.27 2.87 -1.46
CA ALA A 80 -0.86 2.85 -0.06
C ALA A 80 0.58 3.31 0.20
N TYR A 81 1.51 3.04 -0.72
CA TYR A 81 2.89 3.50 -0.59
C TYR A 81 3.03 5.03 -0.63
N LEU A 82 1.97 5.79 -0.93
CA LEU A 82 1.94 7.25 -0.82
C LEU A 82 1.83 7.73 0.63
N ALA A 83 1.57 6.84 1.59
CA ALA A 83 1.55 7.16 3.01
C ALA A 83 2.89 7.77 3.47
N ARG A 84 2.81 8.68 4.43
CA ARG A 84 3.96 9.45 4.91
C ARG A 84 4.70 8.66 5.98
N HIS A 85 6.01 8.56 5.82
CA HIS A 85 6.93 8.07 6.84
C HIS A 85 8.31 8.72 6.62
N PRO A 86 9.04 9.13 7.67
CA PRO A 86 10.38 9.71 7.52
C PRO A 86 11.42 8.72 6.97
N ASN A 87 11.19 7.42 7.15
CA ASN A 87 12.03 6.32 6.66
C ASN A 87 11.18 5.30 5.89
N LEU A 88 10.92 5.55 4.61
CA LEU A 88 10.06 4.73 3.76
C LEU A 88 10.90 3.97 2.73
N VAL A 89 10.70 2.66 2.65
CA VAL A 89 11.29 1.78 1.62
C VAL A 89 10.19 1.17 0.78
N PHE A 90 10.43 1.02 -0.53
CA PHE A 90 9.45 0.43 -1.45
C PHE A 90 9.79 -1.02 -1.75
N TRP A 91 8.81 -1.91 -1.54
CA TRP A 91 8.82 -3.28 -2.07
C TRP A 91 7.56 -3.46 -2.89
N LEU A 92 7.58 -2.91 -4.11
CA LEU A 92 6.39 -2.79 -4.94
C LEU A 92 5.97 -4.15 -5.52
N LEU A 93 4.68 -4.45 -5.38
CA LEU A 93 4.04 -5.66 -5.89
C LEU A 93 3.25 -5.40 -7.17
N HIS A 94 2.32 -4.46 -7.06
CA HIS A 94 1.37 -4.12 -8.11
C HIS A 94 1.24 -2.60 -8.18
N GLN A 95 1.33 -2.10 -9.41
CA GLN A 95 0.99 -0.73 -9.76
C GLN A 95 -0.41 -0.69 -10.39
N HIS A 96 -0.97 0.50 -10.56
CA HIS A 96 -2.26 0.66 -11.22
C HIS A 96 -2.10 0.46 -12.73
N ARG A 97 -2.43 -0.76 -13.18
CA ARG A 97 -2.16 -1.27 -14.53
C ARG A 97 -2.68 -0.36 -15.63
N SER A 98 -3.86 0.23 -15.44
CA SER A 98 -4.46 1.15 -16.41
C SER A 98 -3.55 2.32 -16.78
N ALA A 99 -2.69 2.77 -15.86
CA ALA A 99 -1.78 3.88 -16.09
C ALA A 99 -0.55 3.53 -16.94
N TYR A 100 -0.25 2.25 -17.17
CA TYR A 100 0.95 1.86 -17.92
C TYR A 100 0.72 0.72 -18.91
N ASP A 101 0.08 -0.38 -18.50
CA ASP A 101 -0.18 -1.53 -19.37
C ASP A 101 -1.22 -1.20 -20.45
N GLU A 102 -2.24 -0.43 -20.09
CA GLU A 102 -3.40 -0.17 -20.96
C GLU A 102 -3.35 1.22 -21.62
N TRP A 103 -2.43 2.09 -21.17
CA TRP A 103 -2.37 3.48 -21.61
C TRP A 103 -2.15 3.59 -23.13
N ASP A 104 -1.08 2.98 -23.65
CA ASP A 104 -0.73 3.06 -25.08
C ASP A 104 -1.72 2.32 -25.98
N SER A 105 -2.44 1.33 -25.42
CA SER A 105 -3.47 0.59 -26.15
C SER A 105 -4.76 1.39 -26.35
N GLY A 106 -4.91 2.53 -25.66
CA GLY A 106 -6.09 3.40 -25.74
C GLY A 106 -7.33 2.84 -25.04
N VAL A 107 -7.24 1.70 -24.36
CA VAL A 107 -8.37 1.10 -23.61
C VAL A 107 -8.32 1.36 -22.11
N SER A 108 -7.34 2.13 -21.65
CA SER A 108 -7.21 2.52 -20.24
C SER A 108 -8.46 3.25 -19.75
N ASP A 109 -8.98 2.84 -18.59
CA ASP A 109 -10.09 3.50 -17.93
C ASP A 109 -9.77 4.94 -17.49
N LEU A 110 -8.48 5.32 -17.44
CA LEU A 110 -8.03 6.67 -17.13
C LEU A 110 -8.18 7.68 -18.29
N LEU A 111 -8.48 7.20 -19.50
CA LEU A 111 -8.67 8.06 -20.68
C LEU A 111 -10.11 8.59 -20.82
N HIS A 112 -11.00 8.20 -19.90
CA HIS A 112 -12.44 8.46 -19.94
C HIS A 112 -12.95 9.01 -18.61
#